data_AF-A0A377M4B7-F1
#
_entry.id   AF-A0A377M4B7-F1
#
_cell.length_a   1.000
_cell.length_b   1.000
_cell.length_c   1.000
_cell.angle_alpha   90.00
_cell.angle_beta   90.00
_cell.angle_gamma   90.00
#
_symmetry.space_group_name_H-M   'P 1'
#
loop_
_entity.id
_entity.type
_entity.pdbx_description
1 polymer ?
#
loop_
_entity_poly.entity_id
_entity_poly.type
_entity_poly.pdbx_seq_one_letter_code
_entity_poly.pdbx_strand_id
1 'polypeptide(L)'
;MAAFAEADRRRQVGRYAGILLHINDSRTWDQPVVRGKSLKKVTIAWAGSLTVSEWVTDQKSAGYGQPKQWKYVESLPSGGTNQRFVHPDRVFILGDYSNDAIGFLEPGYNACVSLEKVEGGSGESFLKNAARQLNVNFEKEIDFNNLASLYGVSMDELQDKFNEVAGEMNRGNDVLMTTQGATVTPLVTAVADPSATYNVNLQTFAASVDIPVKVLVGMQTGERQAPRIRNISTRAASHGAVTCHSKLKTSVTSSST
;
A
#
# COMPACT_ATOMS: atom_id res chain seq x y z
N MET A 1 -26.77 9.72 1.61
CA MET A 1 -25.95 8.96 2.59
C MET A 1 -24.49 8.75 2.15
N ALA A 2 -24.18 8.52 0.87
CA ALA A 2 -22.81 8.22 0.44
C ALA A 2 -21.79 9.38 0.63
N ALA A 3 -22.20 10.64 0.39
CA ALA A 3 -21.26 11.77 0.42
C ALA A 3 -20.69 12.06 1.82
N PHE A 4 -21.50 11.98 2.87
CA PHE A 4 -21.03 12.17 4.23
C PHE A 4 -20.13 11.03 4.70
N ALA A 5 -20.48 9.78 4.37
CA ALA A 5 -19.63 8.63 4.67
C ALA A 5 -18.27 8.69 3.94
N GLU A 6 -18.25 9.25 2.73
CA GLU A 6 -17.02 9.52 1.99
C GLU A 6 -16.19 10.62 2.66
N ALA A 7 -16.82 11.72 3.09
CA ALA A 7 -16.13 12.76 3.87
C ALA A 7 -15.52 12.21 5.17
N ASP A 8 -16.27 11.36 5.88
CA ASP A 8 -15.80 10.71 7.10
C ASP A 8 -14.58 9.81 6.86
N ARG A 9 -14.51 9.12 5.72
CA ARG A 9 -13.29 8.35 5.37
C ARG A 9 -12.10 9.24 5.06
N ARG A 10 -12.32 10.31 4.29
CA ARG A 10 -11.22 11.20 3.90
C ARG A 10 -10.61 11.94 5.09
N ARG A 11 -11.45 12.32 6.06
CA ARG A 11 -10.96 12.99 7.28
C ARG A 11 -10.07 12.09 8.13
N GLN A 12 -10.28 10.77 8.11
CA GLN A 12 -9.45 9.83 8.87
C GLN A 12 -7.98 9.87 8.44
N VAL A 13 -7.72 10.23 7.18
CA VAL A 13 -6.37 10.41 6.63
C VAL A 13 -5.87 11.84 6.82
N GLY A 14 -6.68 12.84 6.44
CA GLY A 14 -6.25 14.24 6.29
C GLY A 14 -6.64 15.20 7.41
N ARG A 15 -7.02 14.72 8.61
CA ARG A 15 -7.53 15.49 9.77
C ARG A 15 -8.94 16.07 9.58
N TYR A 16 -9.22 16.60 8.39
CA TYR A 16 -10.54 17.03 7.97
C TYR A 16 -10.86 16.63 6.52
N ALA A 17 -12.13 16.75 6.17
CA ALA A 17 -12.62 16.70 4.80
C ALA A 17 -13.59 17.85 4.55
N GLY A 18 -13.51 18.42 3.35
CA GLY A 18 -14.41 19.48 2.93
C GLY A 18 -15.60 18.94 2.17
N ILE A 19 -16.80 19.35 2.57
CA ILE A 19 -18.04 19.10 1.85
C ILE A 19 -18.45 20.40 1.15
N LEU A 20 -18.19 20.48 -0.15
CA LEU A 20 -18.55 21.64 -0.97
C LEU A 20 -20.00 21.53 -1.41
N LEU A 21 -20.77 22.58 -1.11
CA LEU A 21 -22.19 22.68 -1.39
C LEU A 21 -22.41 23.48 -2.68
N HIS A 22 -22.86 22.80 -3.74
CA HIS A 22 -23.24 23.46 -4.98
C HIS A 22 -24.70 23.89 -4.85
N ILE A 23 -24.93 25.16 -4.54
CA ILE A 23 -26.27 25.72 -4.31
C ILE A 23 -26.75 26.42 -5.59
N ASN A 24 -28.05 26.29 -5.89
CA ASN A 24 -28.66 26.91 -7.07
C ASN A 24 -29.03 28.38 -6.80
N ASP A 25 -28.04 29.23 -6.58
CA ASP A 25 -28.21 30.64 -6.23
C ASP A 25 -27.68 31.64 -7.27
N SER A 26 -27.25 31.15 -8.44
CA SER A 26 -26.70 31.95 -9.56
C SER A 26 -25.53 32.87 -9.19
N ARG A 27 -24.89 32.63 -8.05
CA ARG A 27 -23.72 33.38 -7.57
C ARG A 27 -22.43 32.61 -7.84
N THR A 28 -21.33 33.33 -7.84
CA THR A 28 -19.98 32.76 -7.92
C THR A 28 -19.59 32.14 -6.57
N TRP A 29 -18.57 31.28 -6.58
CA TRP A 29 -18.18 30.46 -5.42
C TRP A 29 -17.58 31.28 -4.26
N ASP A 30 -16.98 32.42 -4.57
CA ASP A 30 -16.39 33.38 -3.63
C ASP A 30 -17.43 34.21 -2.87
N GLN A 31 -18.70 34.18 -3.29
CA GLN A 31 -19.77 34.95 -2.68
C GLN A 31 -20.60 34.15 -1.66
N PRO A 32 -21.16 34.82 -0.64
CA PRO A 32 -22.03 34.18 0.35
C PRO A 32 -23.31 33.61 -0.29
N VAL A 33 -23.85 32.59 0.36
CA VAL A 33 -24.99 31.82 -0.12
C VAL A 33 -26.29 32.59 0.01
N VAL A 34 -27.18 32.49 -0.99
CA VAL A 34 -28.57 32.93 -0.84
C VAL A 34 -29.37 31.86 -0.08
N ARG A 35 -29.89 32.22 1.08
CA ARG A 35 -30.74 31.34 1.90
C ARG A 35 -32.03 30.97 1.15
N GLY A 36 -32.56 29.76 1.41
CA GLY A 36 -33.81 29.28 0.81
C GLY A 36 -33.68 28.73 -0.62
N LYS A 37 -32.45 28.51 -1.12
CA LYS A 37 -32.20 27.89 -2.42
C LYS A 37 -31.93 26.40 -2.30
N SER A 38 -32.20 25.66 -3.38
CA SER A 38 -32.00 24.21 -3.43
C SER A 38 -30.52 23.84 -3.60
N LEU A 39 -30.14 22.72 -3.00
CA LEU A 39 -28.83 22.09 -3.17
C LEU A 39 -28.83 21.29 -4.48
N LYS A 40 -27.94 21.65 -5.41
CA LYS A 40 -27.78 20.99 -6.72
C LYS A 40 -26.90 19.74 -6.64
N LYS A 41 -25.76 19.86 -5.97
CA LYS A 41 -24.75 18.80 -5.86
C LYS A 41 -23.90 19.00 -4.61
N VAL A 42 -23.32 17.90 -4.12
CA VAL A 42 -22.27 17.93 -3.12
C VAL A 42 -21.00 17.34 -3.72
N THR A 43 -19.87 18.01 -3.49
CA THR A 43 -18.54 17.50 -3.87
C THR A 43 -17.70 17.37 -2.61
N ILE A 44 -17.03 16.23 -2.45
CA ILE A 44 -16.15 15.99 -1.30
C ILE A 44 -14.72 16.28 -1.72
N ALA A 45 -14.03 17.11 -0.96
CA ALA A 45 -12.62 17.46 -1.13
C ALA A 45 -11.77 16.85 -0.02
N TRP A 46 -10.56 16.43 -0.39
CA TRP A 46 -9.50 16.10 0.57
C TRP A 46 -8.98 17.37 1.23
N ALA A 47 -8.47 17.28 2.46
CA ALA A 47 -7.81 18.38 3.15
C ALA A 47 -6.70 19.03 2.29
N GLY A 48 -5.89 18.22 1.59
CA GLY A 48 -4.84 18.74 0.71
C GLY A 48 -5.34 19.53 -0.50
N SER A 49 -6.59 19.28 -0.94
CA SER A 49 -7.20 19.96 -2.08
C SER A 49 -8.02 21.18 -1.67
N LEU A 50 -8.36 21.34 -0.38
CA LEU A 50 -9.18 22.44 0.12
C LEU A 50 -8.45 23.12 1.28
N THR A 51 -7.69 24.18 1.01
CA THR A 51 -6.89 24.88 2.02
C THR A 51 -7.45 26.27 2.30
N VAL A 52 -7.21 26.80 3.50
CA VAL A 52 -7.61 28.18 3.80
C VAL A 52 -6.72 29.13 3.00
N SER A 53 -7.35 30.03 2.23
CA SER A 53 -6.66 31.03 1.43
C SER A 53 -6.43 32.33 2.20
N GLU A 54 -7.44 32.75 2.96
CA GLU A 54 -7.41 33.99 3.72
C GLU A 54 -8.11 33.78 5.07
N TRP A 55 -7.56 34.36 6.12
CA TRP A 55 -8.10 34.33 7.48
C TRP A 55 -8.69 35.70 7.85
N VAL A 56 -9.69 35.71 8.71
CA VAL A 56 -10.17 36.95 9.32
C VAL A 56 -9.16 37.41 10.37
N THR A 57 -8.44 38.49 10.08
CA THR A 57 -7.37 39.04 10.94
C THR A 57 -7.82 40.18 11.85
N ASP A 58 -9.00 40.75 11.62
CA ASP A 58 -9.52 41.81 12.47
C ASP A 58 -9.94 41.26 13.84
N GLN A 59 -9.18 41.62 14.87
CA GLN A 59 -9.35 41.15 16.24
C GLN A 59 -10.65 41.65 16.89
N LYS A 60 -11.28 42.69 16.32
CA LYS A 60 -12.58 43.19 16.78
C LYS A 60 -13.75 42.46 16.14
N SER A 61 -13.51 41.66 15.10
CA SER A 61 -14.54 40.87 14.44
C SER A 61 -14.88 39.63 15.27
N ALA A 62 -16.17 39.31 15.38
CA ALA A 62 -16.63 38.06 16.01
C ALA A 62 -16.12 36.79 15.29
N GLY A 63 -15.68 36.93 14.04
CA GLY A 63 -15.11 35.84 13.23
C GLY A 63 -13.59 35.77 13.25
N TYR A 64 -12.90 36.48 14.16
CA TYR A 64 -11.44 36.46 14.25
C TYR A 64 -10.91 35.01 14.34
N GLY A 65 -9.91 34.69 13.51
CA GLY A 65 -9.33 33.35 13.45
C GLY A 65 -10.15 32.33 12.65
N GLN A 66 -11.29 32.73 12.05
CA GLN A 66 -12.02 31.86 11.12
C GLN A 66 -11.54 32.06 9.66
N PRO A 67 -11.70 31.04 8.81
CA PRO A 67 -11.44 31.17 7.38
C PRO A 67 -12.35 32.21 6.75
N LYS A 68 -11.77 33.23 6.11
CA LYS A 68 -12.51 34.20 5.29
C LYS A 68 -12.78 33.65 3.89
N GLN A 69 -11.83 32.87 3.36
CA GLN A 69 -11.95 32.27 2.04
C GLN A 69 -11.16 30.96 1.98
N TRP A 70 -11.73 29.97 1.31
CA TRP A 70 -11.09 28.69 1.01
C TRP A 70 -10.57 28.66 -0.43
N LYS A 71 -9.48 27.94 -0.66
CA LYS A 71 -8.93 27.62 -1.98
C LYS A 71 -9.16 26.14 -2.25
N TYR A 72 -9.99 25.85 -3.25
CA TYR A 72 -10.24 24.51 -3.73
C TYR A 72 -9.47 24.25 -5.03
N VAL A 73 -8.65 23.20 -5.04
CA VAL A 73 -7.91 22.74 -6.21
C VAL A 73 -8.55 21.45 -6.70
N GLU A 74 -9.26 21.55 -7.82
CA GLU A 74 -9.93 20.43 -8.48
C GLU A 74 -8.98 19.77 -9.49
N SER A 75 -8.87 18.44 -9.43
CA SER A 75 -8.19 17.66 -10.47
C SER A 75 -9.17 17.41 -11.61
N LEU A 76 -8.84 17.88 -12.81
CA LEU A 76 -9.65 17.68 -14.01
C LEU A 76 -9.37 16.31 -14.64
N PRO A 77 -10.35 15.69 -15.32
CA PRO A 77 -10.12 14.45 -16.07
C PRO A 77 -9.06 14.58 -17.19
N SER A 78 -8.80 15.80 -17.66
CA SER A 78 -7.76 16.11 -18.65
C SER A 78 -6.34 16.13 -18.08
N GLY A 79 -6.15 15.83 -16.78
CA GLY A 79 -4.85 15.87 -16.11
C GLY A 79 -4.42 17.27 -15.65
N GLY A 80 -5.22 18.31 -15.93
CA GLY A 80 -4.99 19.66 -15.42
C GLY A 80 -5.54 19.87 -14.01
N THR A 81 -5.16 20.97 -13.38
CA THR A 81 -5.77 21.43 -12.12
C THR A 81 -6.53 22.73 -12.34
N ASN A 82 -7.67 22.86 -11.66
CA ASN A 82 -8.44 24.10 -11.65
C ASN A 82 -8.53 24.62 -10.22
N GLN A 83 -8.14 25.87 -10.01
CA GLN A 83 -8.23 26.51 -8.71
C GLN A 83 -9.47 27.39 -8.64
N ARG A 84 -10.24 27.26 -7.56
CA ARG A 84 -11.40 28.10 -7.27
C ARG A 84 -11.36 28.60 -5.84
N PHE A 85 -11.72 29.86 -5.67
CA PHE A 85 -11.96 30.43 -4.35
C PHE A 85 -13.40 30.16 -3.92
N VAL A 86 -13.57 29.78 -2.66
CA VAL A 86 -14.84 29.35 -2.10
C VAL A 86 -15.12 30.09 -0.80
N HIS A 87 -16.31 30.66 -0.71
CA HIS A 87 -16.81 31.31 0.50
C HIS A 87 -17.10 30.27 1.60
N PRO A 88 -16.81 30.57 2.88
CA PRO A 88 -17.06 29.66 4.01
C PRO A 88 -18.48 29.10 4.08
N ASP A 89 -19.50 29.91 3.78
CA ASP A 89 -20.92 29.47 3.73
C ASP A 89 -21.20 28.30 2.77
N ARG A 90 -20.35 28.08 1.75
CA ARG A 90 -20.49 27.00 0.75
C ARG A 90 -19.71 25.75 1.11
N VAL A 91 -19.05 25.73 2.26
CA VAL A 91 -18.19 24.65 2.70
C VAL A 91 -18.64 24.19 4.08
N PHE A 92 -18.88 22.90 4.20
CA PHE A 92 -19.00 22.26 5.50
C PHE A 92 -17.74 21.46 5.77
N ILE A 93 -17.01 21.83 6.82
CA ILE A 93 -15.80 21.10 7.24
C ILE A 93 -16.20 20.00 8.22
N LEU A 94 -15.74 18.78 7.93
CA LEU A 94 -15.88 17.64 8.82
C LEU A 94 -14.50 17.26 9.37
N GLY A 95 -14.32 17.36 10.69
CA GLY A 95 -13.04 17.16 11.37
C GLY A 95 -12.44 18.47 11.84
N ASP A 96 -11.13 18.48 12.04
CA ASP A 96 -10.39 19.64 12.53
C ASP A 96 -9.38 20.11 11.46
N TYR A 97 -9.47 21.40 11.11
CA TYR A 97 -8.60 22.05 10.13
C TYR A 97 -7.45 22.83 10.78
N SER A 98 -7.32 22.77 12.12
CA SER A 98 -6.16 23.27 12.84
C SER A 98 -4.88 22.59 12.34
N ASN A 99 -3.78 23.35 12.33
CA ASN A 99 -2.46 22.82 11.99
C ASN A 99 -1.97 21.77 13.01
N ASP A 100 -2.44 21.86 14.25
CA ASP A 100 -2.04 20.97 15.35
C ASP A 100 -2.89 19.70 15.43
N ALA A 101 -3.95 19.60 14.62
CA ALA A 101 -4.78 18.41 14.55
C ALA A 101 -3.98 17.23 13.98
N ILE A 102 -4.25 16.02 14.44
CA ILE A 102 -3.61 14.78 13.96
C ILE A 102 -4.68 13.91 13.28
N GLY A 103 -4.35 13.34 12.12
CA GLY A 103 -5.26 12.44 11.42
C GLY A 103 -5.47 11.15 12.21
N PHE A 104 -6.68 10.58 12.18
CA PHE A 104 -6.97 9.36 12.95
C PHE A 104 -6.05 8.18 12.59
N LEU A 105 -5.65 8.06 11.31
CA LEU A 105 -4.77 6.99 10.83
C LEU A 105 -3.28 7.37 10.83
N GLU A 106 -2.95 8.62 11.17
CA GLU A 106 -1.58 9.13 11.15
C GLU A 106 -0.67 8.41 12.18
N PRO A 107 -1.10 8.14 13.43
CA PRO A 107 -0.27 7.44 14.41
C PRO A 107 0.05 5.99 14.04
N GLY A 108 -0.89 5.31 13.37
CA GLY A 108 -0.76 3.90 12.97
C GLY A 108 -0.02 3.68 11.65
N TYR A 109 0.26 4.74 10.89
CA TYR A 109 0.77 4.64 9.52
C TYR A 109 2.09 3.87 9.43
N ASN A 110 3.04 4.16 10.32
CA ASN A 110 4.34 3.48 10.34
C ASN A 110 4.22 1.98 10.63
N ALA A 111 3.25 1.58 11.47
CA ALA A 111 2.99 0.18 11.75
C ALA A 111 2.44 -0.55 10.50
N CYS A 112 1.56 0.10 9.73
CA CYS A 112 1.08 -0.43 8.44
C CYS A 112 2.21 -0.60 7.42
N VAL A 113 3.10 0.38 7.30
CA VAL A 113 4.27 0.29 6.40
C VAL A 113 5.19 -0.86 6.82
N SER A 114 5.41 -1.04 8.13
CA SER A 114 6.19 -2.18 8.63
C SER A 114 5.52 -3.52 8.35
N LEU A 115 4.19 -3.62 8.46
CA LEU A 115 3.44 -4.83 8.10
C LEU A 115 3.64 -5.20 6.62
N GLU A 116 3.53 -4.23 5.72
CA GLU A 116 3.75 -4.44 4.28
C GLU A 116 5.17 -4.94 4.00
N LYS A 117 6.18 -4.39 4.67
CA LYS A 117 7.58 -4.82 4.54
C LYS A 117 7.81 -6.25 5.04
N VAL A 118 7.19 -6.62 6.16
CA VAL A 118 7.28 -7.99 6.71
C VAL A 118 6.61 -8.99 5.76
N GLU A 119 5.44 -8.66 5.23
CA GLU A 119 4.73 -9.48 4.25
C GLU A 119 5.57 -9.67 2.96
N GLY A 120 6.04 -8.57 2.37
CA GLY A 120 6.88 -8.61 1.16
C GLY A 120 8.20 -9.36 1.37
N GLY A 121 8.91 -9.08 2.48
CA GLY A 121 10.17 -9.73 2.81
C GLY A 121 10.03 -11.22 3.07
N SER A 122 8.90 -11.66 3.65
CA SER A 122 8.63 -13.09 3.84
C SER A 122 8.45 -13.82 2.50
N GLY A 123 7.66 -13.27 1.57
CA GLY A 123 7.45 -13.84 0.25
C GLY A 123 8.75 -13.92 -0.57
N GLU A 124 9.58 -12.88 -0.51
CA GLU A 124 10.88 -12.87 -1.17
C GLU A 124 11.85 -13.90 -0.56
N SER A 125 11.83 -14.07 0.77
CA SER A 125 12.66 -15.07 1.46
C SER A 125 12.30 -16.50 1.06
N PHE A 126 11.01 -16.83 0.95
CA PHE A 126 10.57 -18.14 0.44
C PHE A 126 11.08 -18.39 -0.98
N LEU A 127 11.02 -17.39 -1.86
CA LEU A 127 11.44 -17.51 -3.25
C LEU A 127 12.96 -17.73 -3.36
N LYS A 128 13.76 -17.02 -2.56
CA LYS A 128 15.21 -17.18 -2.52
C LYS A 128 15.64 -18.52 -1.91
N ASN A 129 14.97 -19.00 -0.86
CA ASN A 129 15.28 -20.31 -0.30
C ASN A 129 14.87 -21.46 -1.23
N ALA A 130 13.82 -21.27 -2.04
CA ALA A 130 13.45 -22.21 -3.10
C ALA A 130 14.49 -22.23 -4.24
N ALA A 131 15.09 -21.07 -4.58
CA ALA A 131 16.11 -20.93 -5.61
C ALA A 131 17.53 -21.38 -5.17
N ARG A 132 17.60 -22.43 -4.33
CA ARG A 132 18.79 -23.04 -3.70
C ARG A 132 20.11 -22.73 -4.42
N GLN A 133 21.01 -22.01 -3.77
CA GLN A 133 22.39 -21.88 -4.25
C GLN A 133 23.21 -23.09 -3.80
N LEU A 134 24.04 -23.64 -4.69
CA LEU A 134 24.88 -24.80 -4.41
C LEU A 134 26.33 -24.35 -4.20
N ASN A 135 26.92 -24.78 -3.09
CA ASN A 135 28.36 -24.70 -2.90
C ASN A 135 28.99 -26.03 -3.34
N VAL A 136 29.89 -25.96 -4.30
CA VAL A 136 30.68 -27.11 -4.76
C VAL A 136 32.07 -26.98 -4.17
N ASN A 137 32.42 -27.86 -3.23
CA ASN A 137 33.79 -27.95 -2.71
C ASN A 137 34.52 -29.10 -3.39
N PHE A 138 35.73 -28.82 -3.89
CA PHE A 138 36.62 -29.78 -4.51
C PHE A 138 37.69 -30.22 -3.50
N GLU A 139 37.94 -31.53 -3.40
CA GLU A 139 39.06 -32.05 -2.60
C GLU A 139 40.41 -31.73 -3.25
N LYS A 140 41.48 -31.65 -2.43
CA LYS A 140 42.82 -31.17 -2.85
C LYS A 140 43.53 -32.05 -3.90
N GLU A 141 43.06 -33.27 -4.14
CA GLU A 141 43.72 -34.29 -4.98
C GLU A 141 43.01 -34.55 -6.31
N ILE A 142 42.16 -33.62 -6.78
CA ILE A 142 41.46 -33.77 -8.07
C ILE A 142 42.40 -33.50 -9.25
N ASP A 143 42.52 -34.49 -10.12
CA ASP A 143 43.17 -34.36 -11.42
C ASP A 143 42.16 -33.86 -12.46
N PHE A 144 42.17 -32.56 -12.70
CA PHE A 144 41.23 -31.89 -13.62
C PHE A 144 41.30 -32.43 -15.06
N ASN A 145 42.39 -33.11 -15.45
CA ASN A 145 42.52 -33.75 -16.76
C ASN A 145 41.60 -34.97 -16.95
N ASN A 146 41.37 -35.75 -15.88
CA ASN A 146 40.44 -36.88 -15.91
C ASN A 146 38.98 -36.41 -15.93
N LEU A 147 38.67 -35.30 -15.24
CA LEU A 147 37.33 -34.72 -15.24
C LEU A 147 36.94 -34.15 -16.61
N ALA A 148 37.88 -33.44 -17.27
CA ALA A 148 37.71 -32.90 -18.61
C ALA A 148 37.49 -34.00 -19.67
N SER A 149 38.20 -35.13 -19.53
CA SER A 149 38.04 -36.31 -20.39
C SER A 149 36.67 -36.99 -20.22
N LEU A 150 36.08 -36.92 -19.03
CA LEU A 150 34.78 -37.53 -18.72
C LEU A 150 33.60 -36.76 -19.31
N TYR A 151 33.72 -35.43 -19.39
CA TYR A 151 32.73 -34.54 -20.01
C TYR A 151 33.02 -34.23 -21.49
N GLY A 152 34.18 -34.66 -22.02
CA GLY A 152 34.55 -34.49 -23.42
C GLY A 152 34.83 -33.04 -23.83
N VAL A 153 35.28 -32.19 -22.89
CA VAL A 153 35.50 -30.74 -23.09
C VAL A 153 36.92 -30.35 -22.70
N SER A 154 37.45 -29.26 -23.27
CA SER A 154 38.77 -28.72 -22.90
C SER A 154 38.75 -28.09 -21.49
N MET A 155 39.92 -28.01 -20.84
CA MET A 155 40.05 -27.47 -19.47
C MET A 155 39.53 -26.02 -19.33
N ASP A 156 39.63 -25.23 -20.40
CA ASP A 156 39.16 -23.83 -20.42
C ASP A 156 37.62 -23.75 -20.53
N GLU A 157 36.98 -24.67 -21.26
CA GLU A 157 35.52 -24.73 -21.42
C GLU A 157 34.80 -25.44 -20.25
N LEU A 158 35.56 -26.15 -19.42
CA LEU A 158 35.04 -26.85 -18.24
C LEU A 158 34.38 -25.88 -17.26
N GLN A 159 34.95 -24.68 -17.06
CA GLN A 159 34.39 -23.65 -16.16
C GLN A 159 33.07 -23.08 -16.68
N ASP A 160 32.96 -22.84 -17.98
CA ASP A 160 31.73 -22.35 -18.60
C ASP A 160 30.63 -23.41 -18.57
N LYS A 161 30.98 -24.69 -18.79
CA LYS A 161 30.04 -25.80 -18.62
C LYS A 161 29.63 -26.01 -17.16
N PHE A 162 30.52 -25.82 -16.20
CA PHE A 162 30.13 -25.84 -14.77
C PHE A 162 29.19 -24.68 -14.42
N ASN A 163 29.42 -23.47 -14.95
CA ASN A 163 28.52 -22.34 -14.74
C ASN A 163 27.16 -22.55 -15.40
N GLU A 164 27.12 -23.15 -16.59
CA GLU A 164 25.89 -23.50 -17.30
C GLU A 164 25.10 -24.58 -16.53
N VAL A 165 25.76 -25.66 -16.11
CA VAL A 165 25.17 -26.76 -15.32
C VAL A 165 24.73 -26.28 -13.93
N ALA A 166 25.49 -25.41 -13.27
CA ALA A 166 25.07 -24.78 -12.00
C ALA A 166 23.86 -23.86 -12.22
N GLY A 167 23.80 -23.14 -13.33
CA GLY A 167 22.66 -22.32 -13.73
C GLY A 167 21.43 -23.14 -14.12
N GLU A 168 21.60 -24.32 -14.72
CA GLU A 168 20.53 -25.28 -15.02
C GLU A 168 20.06 -26.00 -13.76
N MET A 169 20.94 -26.35 -12.83
CA MET A 169 20.58 -26.97 -11.56
C MET A 169 19.90 -25.99 -10.58
N ASN A 170 20.27 -24.71 -10.61
CA ASN A 170 19.52 -23.66 -9.89
C ASN A 170 18.12 -23.43 -10.48
N ARG A 171 17.91 -23.74 -11.78
CA ARG A 171 16.61 -23.63 -12.47
C ARG A 171 15.79 -24.93 -12.44
N GLY A 172 16.45 -26.08 -12.35
CA GLY A 172 15.87 -27.41 -12.38
C GLY A 172 16.03 -28.11 -11.04
N ASN A 173 14.92 -28.29 -10.32
CA ASN A 173 14.85 -28.96 -9.02
C ASN A 173 15.35 -30.43 -9.00
N ASP A 174 15.64 -31.03 -10.18
CA ASP A 174 15.93 -32.46 -10.36
C ASP A 174 17.21 -32.75 -11.18
N VAL A 175 18.16 -31.80 -11.28
CA VAL A 175 19.45 -32.08 -11.94
C VAL A 175 20.40 -32.76 -10.95
N LEU A 176 20.73 -34.02 -11.19
CA LEU A 176 21.71 -34.78 -10.40
C LEU A 176 23.13 -34.49 -10.92
N MET A 177 23.96 -33.82 -10.13
CA MET A 177 25.40 -33.67 -10.41
C MET A 177 26.14 -34.93 -9.95
N THR A 178 26.66 -35.72 -10.89
CA THR A 178 27.60 -36.81 -10.61
C THR A 178 29.00 -36.23 -10.49
N THR A 179 29.42 -35.84 -9.28
CA THR A 179 30.79 -35.36 -9.02
C THR A 179 31.63 -36.46 -8.39
N GLN A 180 32.72 -36.87 -9.04
CA GLN A 180 33.77 -37.65 -8.38
C GLN A 180 34.63 -36.71 -7.54
N GLY A 181 34.66 -36.90 -6.22
CA GLY A 181 35.53 -36.15 -5.31
C GLY A 181 35.07 -34.71 -4.96
N ALA A 182 33.85 -34.29 -5.34
CA ALA A 182 33.32 -32.98 -4.94
C ALA A 182 32.05 -33.13 -4.07
N THR A 183 32.00 -32.42 -2.95
CA THR A 183 30.82 -32.36 -2.08
C THR A 183 29.96 -31.18 -2.48
N VAL A 184 28.71 -31.44 -2.88
CA VAL A 184 27.72 -30.41 -3.18
C VAL A 184 26.88 -30.15 -1.94
N THR A 185 27.08 -29.01 -1.28
CA THR A 185 26.27 -28.59 -0.14
C THR A 185 25.30 -27.51 -0.57
N PRO A 186 23.97 -27.70 -0.48
CA PRO A 186 23.04 -26.62 -0.71
C PRO A 186 23.16 -25.58 0.41
N LEU A 187 23.34 -24.31 0.06
CA LEU A 187 23.13 -23.22 0.99
C LEU A 187 21.62 -23.04 1.18
N VAL A 188 21.07 -23.81 2.11
CA VAL A 188 19.74 -23.54 2.65
C VAL A 188 19.85 -22.45 3.70
N THR A 189 19.10 -21.37 3.52
CA THR A 189 18.94 -20.35 4.57
C THR A 189 17.66 -20.66 5.33
N ALA A 190 17.72 -20.67 6.65
CA ALA A 190 16.52 -20.86 7.45
C ALA A 190 15.58 -19.66 7.21
N VAL A 191 14.43 -19.90 6.59
CA VAL A 191 13.37 -18.89 6.48
C VAL A 191 12.79 -18.71 7.88
N ALA A 192 13.02 -17.54 8.48
CA ALA A 192 12.46 -17.21 9.78
C ALA A 192 10.94 -17.03 9.68
N ASP A 193 10.20 -17.53 10.66
CA ASP A 193 8.75 -17.32 10.74
C ASP A 193 8.44 -15.82 10.97
N PRO A 194 7.73 -15.15 10.04
CA PRO A 194 7.41 -13.73 10.16
C PRO A 194 6.29 -13.45 11.17
N SER A 195 5.61 -14.48 11.70
CA SER A 195 4.38 -14.33 12.49
C SER A 195 4.55 -13.45 13.73
N ALA A 196 5.65 -13.59 14.47
CA ALA A 196 5.91 -12.77 15.66
C ALA A 196 6.05 -11.28 15.31
N THR A 197 6.85 -10.97 14.29
CA THR A 197 7.08 -9.59 13.82
C THR A 197 5.82 -8.99 13.21
N TYR A 198 5.02 -9.78 12.49
CA TYR A 198 3.72 -9.36 11.96
C TYR A 198 2.75 -9.01 13.09
N ASN A 199 2.61 -9.89 14.10
CA ASN A 199 1.68 -9.70 15.21
C ASN A 199 2.00 -8.47 16.07
N VAL A 200 3.29 -8.16 16.31
CA VAL A 200 3.69 -6.96 17.06
C VAL A 200 3.29 -5.67 16.32
N ASN A 201 3.52 -5.62 15.00
CA ASN A 201 3.13 -4.45 14.21
C ASN A 201 1.61 -4.32 14.10
N LEU A 202 0.89 -5.45 13.99
CA LEU A 202 -0.57 -5.48 13.97
C LEU A 202 -1.18 -4.99 15.29
N GLN A 203 -0.62 -5.41 16.43
CA GLN A 203 -1.05 -4.93 17.75
C GLN A 203 -0.74 -3.44 17.93
N THR A 204 0.41 -2.96 17.45
CA THR A 204 0.76 -1.53 17.45
C THR A 204 -0.24 -0.72 16.64
N PHE A 205 -0.63 -1.19 15.45
CA PHE A 205 -1.67 -0.53 14.65
C PHE A 205 -3.02 -0.54 15.37
N ALA A 206 -3.45 -1.69 15.91
CA ALA A 206 -4.70 -1.80 16.65
C ALA A 206 -4.77 -0.85 17.86
N ALA A 207 -3.66 -0.70 18.59
CA ALA A 207 -3.54 0.26 19.68
C ALA A 207 -3.63 1.72 19.20
N SER A 208 -3.08 2.03 18.03
CA SER A 208 -3.11 3.40 17.49
C SER A 208 -4.51 3.90 17.12
N VAL A 209 -5.42 2.98 16.74
CA VAL A 209 -6.80 3.30 16.35
C VAL A 209 -7.82 2.96 17.44
N ASP A 210 -7.38 2.48 18.60
CA ASP A 210 -8.23 1.97 19.69
C ASP A 210 -9.27 0.92 19.24
N ILE A 211 -8.93 0.10 18.22
CA ILE A 211 -9.78 -0.97 17.72
C ILE A 211 -9.10 -2.31 18.00
N PRO A 212 -9.76 -3.25 18.70
CA PRO A 212 -9.18 -4.56 18.96
C PRO A 212 -8.79 -5.29 17.67
N VAL A 213 -7.62 -5.94 17.67
CA VAL A 213 -7.08 -6.72 16.53
C VAL A 213 -8.10 -7.69 15.95
N LYS A 214 -8.89 -8.35 16.82
CA LYS A 214 -9.94 -9.30 16.42
C LYS A 214 -11.03 -8.69 15.53
N VAL A 215 -11.31 -7.40 15.70
CA VAL A 215 -12.27 -6.66 14.88
C VAL A 215 -11.65 -6.26 13.54
N LEU A 216 -10.35 -5.92 13.53
CA LEU A 216 -9.63 -5.49 12.34
C LEU A 216 -9.39 -6.64 11.35
N VAL A 217 -8.87 -7.77 11.82
CA VAL A 217 -8.50 -8.92 10.98
C VAL A 217 -9.68 -9.88 10.77
N GLY A 218 -10.65 -9.86 11.68
CA GLY A 218 -11.71 -10.86 11.74
C GLY A 218 -11.23 -12.15 12.42
N MET A 219 -12.18 -12.90 12.99
CA MET A 219 -11.90 -14.21 13.58
C MET A 219 -12.20 -15.30 12.55
N GLN A 220 -11.25 -16.19 12.28
CA GLN A 220 -11.49 -17.34 11.40
C GLN A 220 -12.33 -18.46 12.06
N THR A 221 -12.47 -18.44 13.38
CA THR A 221 -13.15 -19.48 14.18
C THR A 221 -14.65 -19.25 14.40
N GLY A 222 -15.31 -18.37 13.64
CA GLY A 222 -16.79 -18.29 13.60
C GLY A 222 -17.48 -17.72 14.85
N GLU A 223 -16.73 -17.22 15.84
CA GLU A 223 -17.33 -16.50 16.97
C GLU A 223 -17.82 -15.12 16.51
N ARG A 224 -19.14 -14.97 16.53
CA ARG A 224 -19.89 -13.81 16.04
C ARG A 224 -19.41 -12.51 16.69
N GLN A 225 -18.69 -11.68 15.94
CA GLN A 225 -18.49 -10.28 16.29
C GLN A 225 -19.86 -9.56 16.19
N ALA A 226 -20.21 -8.81 17.24
CA ALA A 226 -21.52 -8.16 17.42
C ALA A 226 -21.99 -7.34 16.18
N PRO A 227 -23.31 -7.18 15.95
CA PRO A 227 -23.88 -6.83 14.64
C PRO A 227 -23.62 -5.39 14.14
N ARG A 228 -22.78 -4.59 14.79
CA ARG A 228 -22.72 -3.13 14.57
C ARG A 228 -21.53 -2.59 13.77
N ILE A 229 -20.63 -3.39 13.21
CA ILE A 229 -19.57 -2.85 12.33
C ILE A 229 -19.29 -3.83 11.18
N ARG A 230 -20.07 -3.71 10.09
CA ARG A 230 -20.02 -4.60 8.91
C ARG A 230 -19.24 -4.05 7.70
N ASN A 231 -18.52 -2.93 7.84
CA ASN A 231 -18.13 -2.13 6.66
C ASN A 231 -16.62 -1.95 6.41
N ILE A 232 -15.72 -2.41 7.27
CA ILE A 232 -14.26 -2.22 7.10
C ILE A 232 -13.58 -3.47 6.52
N SER A 233 -13.76 -4.65 7.10
CA SER A 233 -13.05 -5.87 6.65
C SER A 233 -13.49 -6.36 5.26
N THR A 234 -14.78 -6.22 4.92
CA THR A 234 -15.33 -6.69 3.64
C THR A 234 -14.83 -5.91 2.42
N ARG A 235 -14.27 -4.70 2.62
CA ARG A 235 -13.80 -3.84 1.51
C ARG A 235 -12.30 -3.95 1.22
N ALA A 236 -11.49 -4.32 2.21
CA ALA A 236 -10.07 -4.62 2.00
C ALA A 236 -9.91 -5.91 1.17
N ALA A 237 -10.72 -6.93 1.45
CA ALA A 237 -10.75 -8.18 0.68
C ALA A 237 -11.18 -7.97 -0.79
N SER A 238 -12.13 -7.07 -1.05
CA SER A 238 -12.62 -6.82 -2.41
C SER A 238 -11.64 -6.00 -3.26
N HIS A 239 -10.82 -5.12 -2.67
CA HIS A 239 -9.79 -4.37 -3.41
C HIS A 239 -8.53 -5.22 -3.66
N GLY A 240 -8.11 -6.06 -2.71
CA GLY A 240 -7.00 -7.00 -2.92
C GLY A 240 -7.28 -8.01 -4.05
N ALA A 241 -8.50 -8.56 -4.09
CA ALA A 241 -8.88 -9.54 -5.11
C ALA A 241 -8.97 -8.95 -6.53
N VAL A 242 -9.48 -7.72 -6.68
CA VAL A 242 -9.65 -7.08 -8.01
C VAL A 242 -8.29 -6.67 -8.60
N THR A 243 -7.34 -6.22 -7.76
CA THR A 243 -5.99 -5.85 -8.23
C THR A 243 -5.14 -7.07 -8.61
N CYS A 244 -5.40 -8.23 -8.00
CA CYS A 244 -4.71 -9.47 -8.34
C CYS A 244 -5.28 -10.12 -9.62
N HIS A 245 -6.59 -10.06 -9.82
CA HIS A 245 -7.24 -10.60 -11.03
C HIS A 245 -6.97 -9.78 -12.30
N SER A 246 -6.74 -8.45 -12.19
CA SER A 246 -6.40 -7.60 -13.35
C SER A 246 -4.96 -7.80 -13.82
N LYS A 247 -4.01 -8.02 -12.89
CA LYS A 247 -2.60 -8.32 -13.22
C LYS A 247 -2.41 -9.70 -13.83
N LEU A 248 -3.22 -10.70 -13.45
CA LEU A 248 -3.14 -12.03 -14.07
C LEU A 248 -3.67 -12.07 -15.52
N LYS A 249 -4.65 -11.22 -15.88
CA LYS A 249 -5.18 -11.18 -17.25
C LYS A 249 -4.25 -10.46 -18.24
N THR A 250 -3.44 -9.52 -17.77
CA THR A 250 -2.49 -8.78 -18.61
C THR A 250 -1.22 -9.58 -18.91
N SER A 251 -0.82 -10.53 -18.06
CA SER A 251 0.34 -11.40 -18.32
C SER A 251 0.05 -12.58 -19.24
N VAL A 252 -1.21 -13.00 -19.37
CA VAL A 252 -1.60 -14.15 -20.24
C VAL A 252 -1.86 -13.73 -21.69
N THR A 253 -2.07 -12.43 -21.95
CA THR A 253 -2.32 -11.91 -23.31
C THR A 253 -1.05 -11.44 -24.03
N SER A 254 0.10 -11.35 -23.35
CA SER A 254 1.37 -10.95 -23.94
C SER A 254 2.29 -12.12 -24.34
N SER A 255 1.85 -13.37 -24.19
CA SER A 255 2.63 -14.58 -24.51
C SER A 255 2.11 -15.36 -25.73
N SER A 256 1.26 -14.74 -26.55
CA SER A 256 0.76 -15.33 -27.80
C SER A 256 0.76 -14.30 -28.93
N THR A 257 1.96 -13.93 -29.36
CA THR A 257 2.30 -13.41 -30.70
C THR A 257 3.80 -13.60 -30.90
#